data_AF-P0DX71-F1
#
_entry.id   AF-P0DX71-F1
#
_cell.length_a   1.000
_cell.length_b   1.000
_cell.length_c   1.000
_cell.angle_alpha   90.00
_cell.angle_beta   90.00
_cell.angle_gamma   90.00
#
_symmetry.space_group_name_H-M   'P 1'
#
loop_
_entity.id
_entity.type
_entity.pdbx_description
1 polymer ?
#
loop_
_entity_poly.entity_id
_entity_poly.type
_entity_poly.pdbx_seq_one_letter_code
_entity_poly.pdbx_strand_id
1 'polypeptide(L)'
;MTNTNNEYVLIAGSISKNTEKLYIDRAHSFVRALTKSILDANVGLVVYLAGEPVNENGALLTFDWTIVKEAVDLMENYTPAHQLKIVTSRSAMREKMSEENRMLIRKLQVARFADVSYLDDDLITGGNIGSEQVDAATAMIALGGGKGVSDRASKMRKANHPILPFDLELGGICDDGKGALGLHAHFYAEPLSMFPCTGEAVKNQLDTLSLQEPYYGLERLSEIAVELLKAEWAAQQLLHTPSVLILTALPVELAAAKKVFGIADDESPRLTSNGIHFWSTSIQRSDGPVTGIVASFASAGNVNASAITTMLLSEFKPQKVLMMGIAAGLREKMVLGEVIISERVIYYESAAALEGGKFAPRPEILCLHMPTKQNLNTYLATTSLSARLGERAQAIGLEMPVNSQAGDVAAGIIVSSATIASGELLIRDPALLERFRSLHDKACVAEMEAYGVFDACEKQGVPALIVRGISDFGDSTKDDAFHSIASVAAAIITADYLQHGWIRA
;
A
#
# COMPACT_ATOMS: atom_id res chain seq x y z
N MET A 1 26.78 -4.16 -7.72
CA MET A 1 25.94 -3.13 -7.07
C MET A 1 25.82 -3.54 -5.60
N THR A 2 25.75 -2.61 -4.64
CA THR A 2 25.57 -2.92 -3.21
C THR A 2 24.08 -3.10 -2.92
N ASN A 3 23.68 -3.99 -2.00
CA ASN A 3 22.26 -4.11 -1.59
C ASN A 3 21.81 -2.84 -0.86
N THR A 4 21.43 -1.82 -1.64
CA THR A 4 21.04 -0.49 -1.13
C THR A 4 19.64 -0.49 -0.55
N ASN A 5 18.81 -1.46 -0.92
CA ASN A 5 17.41 -1.53 -0.52
C ASN A 5 17.22 -2.25 0.83
N ASN A 6 18.29 -2.81 1.42
CA ASN A 6 18.23 -3.60 2.65
C ASN A 6 17.24 -4.78 2.53
N GLU A 7 17.17 -5.37 1.32
CA GLU A 7 16.29 -6.50 1.00
C GLU A 7 17.00 -7.82 1.32
N TYR A 8 16.39 -8.68 2.12
CA TYR A 8 16.99 -9.95 2.55
C TYR A 8 15.99 -11.10 2.49
N VAL A 9 16.39 -12.23 1.92
CA VAL A 9 15.56 -13.44 1.82
C VAL A 9 15.99 -14.46 2.87
N LEU A 10 15.02 -14.94 3.63
CA LEU A 10 15.17 -16.10 4.51
C LEU A 10 14.71 -17.37 3.78
N ILE A 11 15.62 -18.30 3.53
CA ILE A 11 15.25 -19.65 3.05
C ILE A 11 14.98 -20.52 4.29
N ALA A 12 13.71 -20.65 4.64
CA ALA A 12 13.29 -21.37 5.83
C ALA A 12 12.85 -22.80 5.47
N GLY A 13 13.52 -23.79 6.07
CA GLY A 13 13.24 -25.16 5.74
C GLY A 13 14.08 -26.16 6.51
N SER A 14 13.57 -27.38 6.61
CA SER A 14 14.31 -28.53 7.12
C SER A 14 13.76 -29.78 6.45
N ILE A 15 14.52 -30.85 6.43
CA ILE A 15 14.18 -32.09 5.74
C ILE A 15 13.95 -33.20 6.76
N SER A 16 12.91 -34.01 6.57
CA SER A 16 12.70 -35.24 7.35
C SER A 16 13.85 -36.21 7.13
N LYS A 17 14.18 -37.00 8.15
CA LYS A 17 15.19 -38.06 8.02
C LYS A 17 14.76 -39.14 7.03
N ASN A 18 13.46 -39.26 6.77
CA ASN A 18 12.84 -40.28 5.92
C ASN A 18 12.66 -39.85 4.46
N THR A 19 13.06 -38.63 4.10
CA THR A 19 12.90 -38.11 2.73
C THR A 19 13.78 -38.86 1.74
N GLU A 20 13.22 -39.18 0.57
CA GLU A 20 13.95 -39.82 -0.51
C GLU A 20 15.12 -38.96 -1.00
N LYS A 21 16.28 -39.58 -1.24
CA LYS A 21 17.52 -38.91 -1.68
C LYS A 21 17.29 -38.00 -2.89
N LEU A 22 16.43 -38.40 -3.83
CA LEU A 22 16.07 -37.60 -5.00
C LEU A 22 15.57 -36.19 -4.62
N TYR A 23 14.68 -36.09 -3.63
CA TYR A 23 14.12 -34.81 -3.20
C TYR A 23 15.10 -34.02 -2.34
N ILE A 24 15.95 -34.70 -1.55
CA ILE A 24 17.04 -34.05 -0.82
C ILE A 24 18.02 -33.38 -1.80
N ASP A 25 18.47 -34.12 -2.81
CA ASP A 25 19.40 -33.61 -3.83
C ASP A 25 18.78 -32.47 -4.63
N ARG A 26 17.49 -32.58 -4.98
CA ARG A 26 16.75 -31.51 -5.67
C ARG A 26 16.63 -30.25 -4.83
N ALA A 27 16.28 -30.38 -3.54
CA ALA A 27 16.16 -29.26 -2.63
C ALA A 27 17.48 -28.49 -2.51
N HIS A 28 18.59 -29.19 -2.27
CA HIS A 28 19.92 -28.55 -2.18
C HIS A 28 20.38 -27.95 -3.51
N SER A 29 20.09 -28.59 -4.64
CA SER A 29 20.40 -28.04 -5.97
C SER A 29 19.61 -26.76 -6.25
N PHE A 30 18.32 -26.74 -5.91
CA PHE A 30 17.49 -25.55 -6.01
C PHE A 30 17.98 -24.43 -5.08
N VAL A 31 18.36 -24.74 -3.83
CA VAL A 31 18.91 -23.75 -2.89
C VAL A 31 20.20 -23.12 -3.40
N ARG A 32 21.08 -23.88 -4.08
CA ARG A 32 22.28 -23.33 -4.73
C ARG A 32 21.91 -22.36 -5.86
N ALA A 33 21.03 -22.79 -6.77
CA ALA A 33 20.53 -21.95 -7.85
C ALA A 33 19.86 -20.66 -7.32
N LEU A 34 19.06 -20.77 -6.26
CA LEU A 34 18.40 -19.66 -5.60
C LEU A 34 19.38 -18.72 -4.90
N THR A 35 20.42 -19.24 -4.25
CA THR A 35 21.49 -18.43 -3.67
C THR A 35 22.15 -17.57 -4.75
N LYS A 36 22.49 -18.17 -5.89
CA LYS A 36 23.05 -17.45 -7.04
C LYS A 36 22.09 -16.38 -7.57
N SER A 37 20.83 -16.73 -7.83
CA SER A 37 19.82 -15.79 -8.37
C SER A 37 19.54 -14.61 -7.44
N ILE A 38 19.54 -14.84 -6.12
CA ILE A 38 19.37 -13.78 -5.11
C ILE A 38 20.57 -12.81 -5.13
N LEU A 39 21.80 -13.34 -5.18
CA LEU A 39 23.01 -12.52 -5.28
C LEU A 39 23.10 -11.76 -6.61
N ASP A 40 22.75 -12.40 -7.73
CA ASP A 40 22.67 -11.78 -9.07
C ASP A 40 21.66 -10.61 -9.09
N ALA A 41 20.58 -10.72 -8.32
CA ALA A 41 19.58 -9.68 -8.17
C ALA A 41 19.97 -8.56 -7.19
N ASN A 42 21.15 -8.65 -6.56
CA ASN A 42 21.66 -7.73 -5.53
C ASN A 42 20.78 -7.67 -4.26
N VAL A 43 20.27 -8.85 -3.88
CA VAL A 43 19.45 -9.08 -2.70
C VAL A 43 20.26 -9.93 -1.73
N GLY A 44 20.11 -9.68 -0.43
CA GLY A 44 20.85 -10.41 0.60
C GLY A 44 20.15 -11.69 1.06
N LEU A 45 20.86 -12.52 1.83
CA LEU A 45 20.35 -13.76 2.43
C LEU A 45 20.45 -13.71 3.96
N VAL A 46 19.52 -14.36 4.65
CA VAL A 46 19.58 -14.58 6.10
C VAL A 46 19.75 -16.06 6.39
N VAL A 47 20.75 -16.41 7.19
CA VAL A 47 21.03 -17.79 7.62
C VAL A 47 21.21 -17.87 9.13
N TYR A 48 20.85 -19.01 9.72
CA TYR A 48 21.21 -19.34 11.10
C TYR A 48 22.24 -20.46 11.12
N LEU A 49 23.43 -20.16 11.63
CA LEU A 49 24.52 -21.14 11.66
C LEU A 49 24.65 -21.77 13.06
N ALA A 50 24.54 -23.10 13.08
CA ALA A 50 24.89 -23.95 14.21
C ALA A 50 25.61 -25.21 13.69
N GLY A 51 25.21 -26.41 14.11
CA GLY A 51 25.75 -27.65 13.54
C GLY A 51 25.18 -27.97 12.15
N GLU A 52 25.70 -29.04 11.55
CA GLU A 52 25.23 -29.60 10.28
C GLU A 52 24.43 -30.88 10.55
N PRO A 53 23.10 -30.81 10.72
CA PRO A 53 22.29 -32.01 10.88
C PRO A 53 22.32 -32.82 9.59
N VAL A 54 22.68 -34.10 9.69
CA VAL A 54 22.73 -35.05 8.57
C VAL A 54 21.85 -36.27 8.85
N ASN A 55 21.36 -36.92 7.80
CA ASN A 55 20.76 -38.25 7.92
C ASN A 55 21.83 -39.36 8.00
N GLU A 56 21.39 -40.61 8.08
CA GLU A 56 22.26 -41.80 8.17
C GLU A 56 23.20 -41.96 6.96
N ASN A 57 22.82 -41.39 5.80
CA ASN A 57 23.60 -41.40 4.57
C ASN A 57 24.54 -40.18 4.45
N GLY A 58 24.62 -39.32 5.47
CA GLY A 58 25.44 -38.11 5.47
C GLY A 58 24.85 -36.93 4.69
N ALA A 59 23.59 -36.99 4.24
CA ALA A 59 22.95 -35.90 3.53
C ALA A 59 22.43 -34.83 4.50
N LEU A 60 22.69 -33.56 4.20
CA LEU A 60 22.29 -32.41 5.03
C LEU A 60 20.76 -32.27 5.11
N LEU A 61 20.26 -32.00 6.32
CA LEU A 61 18.83 -31.86 6.63
C LEU A 61 18.36 -30.40 6.77
N THR A 62 19.25 -29.44 6.55
CA THR A 62 19.01 -28.00 6.61
C THR A 62 19.76 -27.29 5.50
N PHE A 63 19.33 -26.07 5.16
CA PHE A 63 19.85 -25.35 3.99
C PHE A 63 20.91 -24.30 4.31
N ASP A 64 21.06 -23.88 5.57
CA ASP A 64 21.95 -22.75 5.96
C ASP A 64 23.40 -22.96 5.50
N TRP A 65 23.95 -24.15 5.69
CA TRP A 65 25.31 -24.48 5.26
C TRP A 65 25.43 -24.66 3.74
N THR A 66 24.37 -25.05 3.04
CA THR A 66 24.34 -25.07 1.57
C THR A 66 24.44 -23.66 1.03
N ILE A 67 23.70 -22.70 1.62
CA ILE A 67 23.75 -21.29 1.25
C ILE A 67 25.14 -20.71 1.51
N VAL A 68 25.73 -20.97 2.68
CA VAL A 68 27.07 -20.46 3.04
C VAL A 68 28.15 -20.98 2.10
N LYS A 69 28.14 -22.30 1.81
CA LYS A 69 29.13 -22.90 0.91
C LYS A 69 29.01 -22.32 -0.50
N GLU A 70 27.79 -22.25 -1.03
CA GLU A 70 27.53 -21.64 -2.34
C GLU A 70 27.95 -20.16 -2.37
N ALA A 71 27.62 -19.39 -1.33
CA ALA A 71 28.02 -17.99 -1.23
C ALA A 71 29.54 -17.81 -1.20
N VAL A 72 30.29 -18.71 -0.55
CA VAL A 72 31.76 -18.69 -0.54
C VAL A 72 32.35 -18.99 -1.92
N ASP A 73 31.73 -19.90 -2.68
CA ASP A 73 32.17 -20.23 -4.04
C ASP A 73 31.88 -19.08 -5.02
N LEU A 74 30.80 -18.36 -4.76
CA LEU A 74 30.31 -17.26 -5.59
C LEU A 74 30.91 -15.89 -5.24
N MET A 75 31.41 -15.69 -4.01
CA MET A 75 31.72 -14.35 -3.46
C MET A 75 32.68 -13.51 -4.32
N GLU A 76 33.61 -14.14 -5.06
CA GLU A 76 34.59 -13.44 -5.90
C GLU A 76 33.94 -12.73 -7.11
N ASN A 77 32.73 -13.14 -7.49
CA ASN A 77 31.99 -12.57 -8.61
C ASN A 77 31.17 -11.32 -8.24
N TYR A 78 31.03 -11.00 -6.94
CA TYR A 78 30.15 -9.95 -6.46
C TYR A 78 30.93 -8.86 -5.71
N THR A 79 30.40 -7.64 -5.73
CA THR A 79 30.97 -6.54 -4.95
C THR A 79 30.71 -6.82 -3.46
N PRO A 80 31.74 -6.92 -2.60
CA PRO A 80 31.53 -7.27 -1.20
C PRO A 80 30.95 -6.09 -0.42
N ALA A 81 29.66 -6.17 -0.12
CA ALA A 81 29.02 -5.38 0.93
C ALA A 81 27.71 -6.05 1.37
N HIS A 82 27.77 -6.71 2.54
CA HIS A 82 26.59 -7.09 3.34
C HIS A 82 25.57 -8.01 2.65
N GLN A 83 26.02 -8.93 1.80
CA GLN A 83 25.14 -9.84 1.06
C GLN A 83 24.59 -10.98 1.93
N LEU A 84 25.22 -11.29 3.07
CA LEU A 84 24.78 -12.36 3.96
C LEU A 84 24.65 -11.87 5.41
N LYS A 85 23.48 -12.03 6.03
CA LYS A 85 23.26 -11.86 7.47
C LYS A 85 23.30 -13.22 8.15
N ILE A 86 24.32 -13.43 8.98
CA ILE A 86 24.52 -14.67 9.73
C ILE A 86 24.05 -14.43 11.17
N VAL A 87 23.00 -15.13 11.58
CA VAL A 87 22.61 -15.24 12.99
C VAL A 87 23.27 -16.48 13.58
N THR A 88 23.99 -16.35 14.70
CA THR A 88 24.59 -17.50 15.40
C THR A 88 24.76 -17.17 16.88
N SER A 89 25.37 -18.06 17.66
CA SER A 89 25.74 -17.80 19.05
C SER A 89 27.19 -18.20 19.32
N ARG A 90 27.78 -17.69 20.42
CA ARG A 90 29.16 -18.05 20.78
C ARG A 90 29.26 -19.52 21.15
N SER A 91 28.29 -20.05 21.88
CA SER A 91 28.19 -21.49 22.19
C SER A 91 28.09 -22.35 20.92
N ALA A 92 27.23 -22.00 19.95
CA ALA A 92 27.09 -22.75 18.71
C ALA A 92 28.39 -22.78 17.90
N MET A 93 29.07 -21.64 17.79
CA MET A 93 30.38 -21.56 17.15
C MET A 93 31.41 -22.46 17.83
N ARG A 94 31.45 -22.52 19.17
CA ARG A 94 32.45 -23.34 19.89
C ARG A 94 32.14 -24.83 19.89
N GLU A 95 30.88 -25.20 20.05
CA GLU A 95 30.46 -26.55 20.44
C GLU A 95 29.82 -27.35 19.32
N LYS A 96 29.25 -26.67 18.30
CA LYS A 96 28.47 -27.32 17.24
C LYS A 96 29.11 -27.22 15.85
N MET A 97 30.09 -26.35 15.66
CA MET A 97 30.74 -26.12 14.36
C MET A 97 32.14 -26.72 14.30
N SER A 98 32.47 -27.32 13.16
CA SER A 98 33.83 -27.74 12.84
C SER A 98 34.79 -26.53 12.73
N GLU A 99 36.09 -26.79 12.78
CA GLU A 99 37.09 -25.75 12.50
C GLU A 99 36.94 -25.18 11.08
N GLU A 100 36.70 -26.04 10.10
CA GLU A 100 36.45 -25.65 8.70
C GLU A 100 35.27 -24.68 8.58
N ASN A 101 34.13 -25.01 9.19
CA ASN A 101 32.93 -24.18 9.19
C ASN A 101 33.17 -22.81 9.84
N ARG A 102 33.91 -22.78 10.95
CA ARG A 102 34.31 -21.50 11.58
C ARG A 102 35.23 -20.68 10.68
N MET A 103 36.09 -21.31 9.90
CA MET A 103 36.97 -20.63 8.95
C MET A 103 36.19 -20.06 7.76
N LEU A 104 35.14 -20.73 7.28
CA LEU A 104 34.25 -20.18 6.24
C LEU A 104 33.57 -18.88 6.70
N ILE A 105 33.03 -18.85 7.92
CA ILE A 105 32.41 -17.64 8.51
C ILE A 105 33.44 -16.49 8.57
N ARG A 106 34.66 -16.79 9.05
CA ARG A 106 35.74 -15.78 9.11
C ARG A 106 36.13 -15.28 7.72
N LYS A 107 36.19 -16.16 6.71
CA LYS A 107 36.49 -15.79 5.31
C LYS A 107 35.45 -14.78 4.80
N LEU A 108 34.16 -15.04 5.03
CA LEU A 108 33.07 -14.15 4.62
C LEU A 108 33.10 -12.79 5.36
N GLN A 109 33.42 -12.78 6.66
CA GLN A 109 33.56 -11.55 7.44
C GLN A 109 34.74 -10.70 6.97
N VAL A 110 35.91 -11.31 6.72
CA VAL A 110 37.11 -10.62 6.22
C VAL A 110 36.84 -10.02 4.84
N ALA A 111 36.11 -10.74 4.00
CA ALA A 111 35.67 -10.24 2.70
C ALA A 111 34.61 -9.14 2.80
N ARG A 112 34.08 -8.80 3.99
CA ARG A 112 32.89 -7.92 4.18
C ARG A 112 31.66 -8.36 3.39
N PHE A 113 31.59 -9.66 3.11
CA PHE A 113 30.47 -10.27 2.42
C PHE A 113 29.33 -10.58 3.40
N ALA A 114 29.68 -10.96 4.63
CA ALA A 114 28.72 -11.31 5.67
C ALA A 114 28.85 -10.46 6.95
N ASP A 115 27.70 -10.10 7.52
CA ASP A 115 27.59 -9.57 8.88
C ASP A 115 27.15 -10.68 9.83
N VAL A 116 27.76 -10.75 11.01
CA VAL A 116 27.47 -11.78 12.00
C VAL A 116 26.84 -11.16 13.24
N SER A 117 25.61 -11.58 13.54
CA SER A 117 24.87 -11.25 14.75
C SER A 117 24.97 -12.42 15.74
N TYR A 118 25.49 -12.14 16.93
CA TYR A 118 25.60 -13.13 18.01
C TYR A 118 24.41 -12.99 18.96
N LEU A 119 23.56 -14.00 18.96
CA LEU A 119 22.56 -14.21 20.01
C LEU A 119 23.24 -14.47 21.35
N ASP A 120 22.65 -13.92 22.40
CA ASP A 120 23.04 -14.23 23.78
C ASP A 120 22.86 -15.74 24.02
N ASP A 121 23.90 -16.36 24.60
CA ASP A 121 23.90 -17.79 24.87
C ASP A 121 22.76 -18.20 25.82
N ASP A 122 22.31 -17.29 26.71
CA ASP A 122 21.20 -17.51 27.63
C ASP A 122 19.81 -17.41 26.97
N LEU A 123 19.73 -16.87 25.75
CA LEU A 123 18.49 -16.65 25.01
C LEU A 123 18.29 -17.61 23.84
N ILE A 124 19.16 -18.61 23.67
CA ILE A 124 19.08 -19.54 22.53
C ILE A 124 17.91 -20.49 22.71
N THR A 125 16.77 -20.11 22.15
CA THR A 125 15.61 -20.97 21.94
C THR A 125 15.26 -21.00 20.46
N GLY A 126 14.62 -22.08 19.98
CA GLY A 126 14.16 -22.15 18.59
C GLY A 126 13.23 -20.99 18.21
N GLY A 127 12.46 -20.48 19.18
CA GLY A 127 11.59 -19.31 19.01
C GLY A 127 12.38 -18.01 18.82
N ASN A 128 13.39 -17.75 19.67
CA ASN A 128 14.21 -16.55 19.59
C ASN A 128 15.08 -16.53 18.32
N ILE A 129 15.68 -17.67 17.96
CA ILE A 129 16.39 -17.83 16.68
C ILE A 129 15.47 -17.49 15.51
N GLY A 130 14.26 -18.05 15.52
CA GLY A 130 13.27 -17.77 14.48
C GLY A 130 12.88 -16.30 14.41
N SER A 131 12.78 -15.61 15.56
CA SER A 131 12.47 -14.17 15.59
C SER A 131 13.61 -13.33 15.00
N GLU A 132 14.87 -13.56 15.40
CA GLU A 132 16.02 -12.83 14.83
C GLU A 132 16.14 -13.02 13.31
N GLN A 133 15.89 -14.25 12.81
CA GLN A 133 15.89 -14.51 11.38
C GLN A 133 14.79 -13.73 10.65
N VAL A 134 13.59 -13.64 11.26
CA VAL A 134 12.46 -12.91 10.69
C VAL A 134 12.72 -11.39 10.71
N ASP A 135 13.24 -10.86 11.82
CA ASP A 135 13.54 -9.43 11.96
C ASP A 135 14.65 -8.97 10.99
N ALA A 136 15.53 -9.89 10.58
CA ALA A 136 16.60 -9.62 9.62
C ALA A 136 16.18 -9.74 8.14
N ALA A 137 15.04 -10.36 7.84
CA ALA A 137 14.60 -10.69 6.48
C ALA A 137 13.37 -9.89 6.06
N THR A 138 13.31 -9.54 4.78
CA THR A 138 12.19 -8.83 4.13
C THR A 138 11.38 -9.72 3.20
N ALA A 139 11.76 -10.99 3.06
CA ALA A 139 11.01 -12.04 2.38
C ALA A 139 11.39 -13.42 2.93
N MET A 140 10.52 -14.41 2.73
CA MET A 140 10.76 -15.80 3.09
C MET A 140 10.47 -16.72 1.91
N ILE A 141 11.38 -17.66 1.65
CA ILE A 141 11.11 -18.81 0.78
C ILE A 141 11.00 -20.05 1.67
N ALA A 142 9.87 -20.74 1.61
CA ALA A 142 9.62 -21.92 2.45
C ALA A 142 9.84 -23.21 1.65
N LEU A 143 10.73 -24.08 2.16
CA LEU A 143 11.08 -25.35 1.52
C LEU A 143 11.07 -26.48 2.57
N GLY A 144 10.02 -27.29 2.60
CA GLY A 144 9.82 -28.30 3.66
C GLY A 144 9.58 -27.71 5.05
N GLY A 145 10.14 -28.38 6.05
CA GLY A 145 10.01 -28.05 7.46
C GLY A 145 8.69 -28.44 8.11
N GLY A 146 8.56 -28.03 9.36
CA GLY A 146 7.42 -28.33 10.23
C GLY A 146 6.83 -27.08 10.89
N LYS A 147 6.42 -27.19 12.15
CA LYS A 147 5.83 -26.08 12.92
C LYS A 147 6.75 -24.86 12.99
N GLY A 148 8.06 -25.06 13.03
CA GLY A 148 9.03 -23.96 13.05
C GLY A 148 9.06 -23.12 11.76
N VAL A 149 8.73 -23.70 10.59
CA VAL A 149 8.57 -22.94 9.34
C VAL A 149 7.25 -22.18 9.34
N SER A 150 6.17 -22.82 9.83
CA SER A 150 4.87 -22.17 9.97
C SER A 150 4.88 -21.01 10.98
N ASP A 151 5.63 -21.10 12.07
CA ASP A 151 5.83 -20.02 13.05
C ASP A 151 6.51 -18.79 12.42
N ARG A 152 7.63 -19.01 11.71
CA ARG A 152 8.34 -17.95 10.97
C ARG A 152 7.44 -17.30 9.91
N ALA A 153 6.72 -18.11 9.14
CA ALA A 153 5.72 -17.60 8.19
C ALA A 153 4.66 -16.76 8.91
N SER A 154 4.15 -17.18 10.07
CA SER A 154 3.20 -16.39 10.83
C SER A 154 3.76 -15.03 11.29
N LYS A 155 5.05 -14.95 11.63
CA LYS A 155 5.71 -13.70 12.01
C LYS A 155 5.95 -12.80 10.79
N MET A 156 6.41 -13.38 9.67
CA MET A 156 6.56 -12.69 8.38
C MET A 156 5.25 -12.06 7.91
N ARG A 157 4.13 -12.78 8.01
CA ARG A 157 2.80 -12.23 7.65
C ARG A 157 2.41 -11.03 8.50
N LYS A 158 2.69 -11.06 9.81
CA LYS A 158 2.43 -9.91 10.70
C LYS A 158 3.27 -8.68 10.33
N ALA A 159 4.44 -8.90 9.75
CA ALA A 159 5.32 -7.86 9.21
C ALA A 159 5.02 -7.50 7.74
N ASN A 160 3.98 -8.06 7.12
CA ASN A 160 3.64 -7.90 5.70
C ASN A 160 4.80 -8.22 4.74
N HIS A 161 5.66 -9.19 5.09
CA HIS A 161 6.73 -9.65 4.21
C HIS A 161 6.25 -10.81 3.31
N PRO A 162 6.64 -10.83 2.01
CA PRO A 162 6.28 -11.91 1.13
C PRO A 162 6.80 -13.27 1.57
N ILE A 163 5.96 -14.30 1.40
CA ILE A 163 6.30 -15.69 1.69
C ILE A 163 5.99 -16.52 0.45
N LEU A 164 7.02 -17.10 -0.16
CA LEU A 164 6.89 -17.99 -1.31
C LEU A 164 7.13 -19.45 -0.88
N PRO A 165 6.07 -20.23 -0.65
CA PRO A 165 6.19 -21.65 -0.35
C PRO A 165 6.35 -22.48 -1.62
N PHE A 166 7.21 -23.51 -1.55
CA PHE A 166 7.32 -24.54 -2.59
C PHE A 166 6.70 -25.87 -2.13
N ASP A 167 6.27 -26.67 -3.10
CA ASP A 167 5.49 -27.88 -2.91
C ASP A 167 6.33 -29.17 -2.76
N LEU A 168 7.65 -29.08 -2.64
CA LEU A 168 8.53 -30.25 -2.55
C LEU A 168 8.30 -31.03 -1.23
N GLU A 169 8.02 -32.33 -1.35
CA GLU A 169 7.68 -33.21 -0.23
C GLU A 169 8.90 -33.60 0.64
N LEU A 170 9.39 -32.64 1.44
CA LEU A 170 10.56 -32.81 2.28
C LEU A 170 10.23 -33.17 3.75
N GLY A 171 9.01 -32.94 4.22
CA GLY A 171 8.70 -33.04 5.66
C GLY A 171 9.58 -32.10 6.50
N GLY A 172 9.83 -32.42 7.77
CA GLY A 172 10.74 -31.65 8.63
C GLY A 172 11.50 -32.55 9.60
N ILE A 173 12.60 -32.07 10.19
CA ILE A 173 13.47 -32.88 11.07
C ILE A 173 12.70 -33.50 12.24
N CYS A 174 11.70 -32.78 12.77
CA CYS A 174 10.87 -33.22 13.89
C CYS A 174 9.59 -33.95 13.44
N ASP A 175 9.36 -34.09 12.13
CA ASP A 175 8.14 -34.62 11.52
C ASP A 175 6.85 -34.01 12.11
N ASP A 176 6.86 -32.69 12.36
CA ASP A 176 5.79 -31.97 13.04
C ASP A 176 5.09 -30.93 12.15
N GLY A 177 3.80 -31.09 11.88
CA GLY A 177 3.06 -30.14 11.04
C GLY A 177 3.43 -30.22 9.55
N LYS A 178 2.85 -29.34 8.74
CA LYS A 178 2.94 -29.42 7.26
C LYS A 178 4.00 -28.50 6.63
N GLY A 179 4.61 -27.60 7.41
CA GLY A 179 5.63 -26.66 6.92
C GLY A 179 5.25 -25.96 5.62
N ALA A 180 6.17 -25.96 4.65
CA ALA A 180 5.99 -25.38 3.33
C ALA A 180 4.77 -25.93 2.57
N LEU A 181 4.47 -27.22 2.64
CA LEU A 181 3.28 -27.81 1.99
C LEU A 181 1.98 -27.21 2.54
N GLY A 182 1.94 -26.99 3.86
CA GLY A 182 0.79 -26.33 4.51
C GLY A 182 0.64 -24.87 4.09
N LEU A 183 1.77 -24.17 3.94
CA LEU A 183 1.80 -22.79 3.46
C LEU A 183 1.41 -22.70 1.98
N HIS A 184 1.86 -23.65 1.16
CA HIS A 184 1.52 -23.76 -0.26
C HIS A 184 0.01 -23.93 -0.45
N ALA A 185 -0.61 -24.87 0.27
CA ALA A 185 -2.06 -25.05 0.24
C ALA A 185 -2.82 -23.80 0.72
N HIS A 186 -2.32 -23.12 1.76
CA HIS A 186 -2.91 -21.88 2.25
C HIS A 186 -2.76 -20.71 1.28
N PHE A 187 -1.70 -20.67 0.46
CA PHE A 187 -1.52 -19.65 -0.57
C PHE A 187 -2.67 -19.66 -1.58
N TYR A 188 -3.14 -20.83 -2.03
CA TYR A 188 -4.30 -20.88 -2.94
C TYR A 188 -5.59 -20.34 -2.30
N ALA A 189 -5.74 -20.53 -0.99
CA ALA A 189 -6.91 -20.08 -0.24
C ALA A 189 -6.87 -18.57 0.05
N GLU A 190 -5.73 -18.06 0.49
CA GLU A 190 -5.54 -16.67 0.95
C GLU A 190 -4.23 -16.08 0.39
N PRO A 191 -4.14 -15.83 -0.93
CA PRO A 191 -2.88 -15.45 -1.57
C PRO A 191 -2.34 -14.10 -1.07
N LEU A 192 -3.22 -13.15 -0.77
CA LEU A 192 -2.84 -11.85 -0.21
C LEU A 192 -2.29 -11.94 1.22
N SER A 193 -2.52 -13.05 1.94
CA SER A 193 -1.88 -13.29 3.23
C SER A 193 -0.39 -13.61 3.10
N MET A 194 0.06 -14.08 1.93
CA MET A 194 1.43 -14.49 1.65
C MET A 194 2.17 -13.46 0.80
N PHE A 195 1.51 -12.85 -0.18
CA PHE A 195 2.03 -11.76 -1.00
C PHE A 195 1.04 -10.58 -0.92
N PRO A 196 1.27 -9.62 -0.01
CA PRO A 196 0.30 -8.57 0.31
C PRO A 196 -0.20 -7.73 -0.87
N CYS A 197 0.63 -7.55 -1.91
CA CYS A 197 0.31 -6.69 -3.05
C CYS A 197 -0.05 -7.49 -4.31
N THR A 198 0.69 -8.56 -4.60
CA THR A 198 0.66 -9.28 -5.88
C THR A 198 0.15 -10.71 -5.76
N GLY A 199 -0.33 -11.13 -4.59
CA GLY A 199 -0.68 -12.53 -4.31
C GLY A 199 -1.59 -13.19 -5.33
N GLU A 200 -2.63 -12.52 -5.81
CA GLU A 200 -3.53 -13.09 -6.84
C GLU A 200 -2.80 -13.37 -8.17
N ALA A 201 -1.88 -12.49 -8.57
CA ALA A 201 -1.07 -12.70 -9.78
C ALA A 201 -0.05 -13.82 -9.60
N VAL A 202 0.51 -13.97 -8.38
CA VAL A 202 1.44 -15.05 -8.03
C VAL A 202 0.72 -16.40 -7.98
N LYS A 203 -0.49 -16.45 -7.40
CA LYS A 203 -1.32 -17.65 -7.32
C LYS A 203 -1.58 -18.27 -8.69
N ASN A 204 -1.82 -17.45 -9.71
CA ASN A 204 -2.02 -17.91 -11.10
C ASN A 204 -0.77 -18.54 -11.73
N GLN A 205 0.41 -18.34 -11.15
CA GLN A 205 1.68 -18.91 -11.62
C GLN A 205 2.16 -20.06 -10.72
N LEU A 206 1.60 -20.23 -9.53
CA LEU A 206 2.12 -21.12 -8.50
C LEU A 206 2.20 -22.59 -8.96
N ASP A 207 1.22 -23.07 -9.73
CA ASP A 207 1.25 -24.42 -10.32
C ASP A 207 2.44 -24.65 -11.26
N THR A 208 2.92 -23.60 -11.93
CA THR A 208 4.08 -23.68 -12.84
C THR A 208 5.42 -23.65 -12.11
N LEU A 209 5.41 -23.39 -10.81
CA LEU A 209 6.59 -23.31 -9.94
C LEU A 209 6.83 -24.57 -9.12
N SER A 210 6.15 -25.68 -9.43
CA SER A 210 6.32 -26.95 -8.71
C SER A 210 7.79 -27.38 -8.69
N LEU A 211 8.29 -27.68 -7.49
CA LEU A 211 9.56 -28.38 -7.30
C LEU A 211 9.36 -29.88 -7.15
N GLN A 212 8.14 -30.32 -6.83
CA GLN A 212 7.77 -31.74 -6.81
C GLN A 212 7.79 -32.33 -8.23
N GLU A 213 7.23 -31.61 -9.20
CA GLU A 213 7.20 -31.95 -10.63
C GLU A 213 7.67 -30.76 -11.49
N PRO A 214 8.99 -30.47 -11.53
CA PRO A 214 9.51 -29.28 -12.21
C PRO A 214 9.21 -29.27 -13.71
N TYR A 215 8.46 -28.26 -14.15
CA TYR A 215 8.31 -27.94 -15.58
C TYR A 215 9.54 -27.20 -16.12
N TYR A 216 10.02 -26.21 -15.37
CA TYR A 216 11.24 -25.46 -15.67
C TYR A 216 12.47 -26.10 -15.00
N GLY A 217 13.66 -25.80 -15.54
CA GLY A 217 14.93 -26.09 -14.85
C GLY A 217 15.04 -25.33 -13.52
N LEU A 218 15.86 -25.84 -12.60
CA LEU A 218 15.99 -25.27 -11.25
C LEU A 218 16.53 -23.84 -11.27
N GLU A 219 17.42 -23.52 -12.20
CA GLU A 219 17.93 -22.17 -12.43
C GLU A 219 16.79 -21.22 -12.80
N ARG A 220 15.95 -21.61 -13.77
CA ARG A 220 14.82 -20.76 -14.19
C ARG A 220 13.77 -20.62 -13.09
N LEU A 221 13.47 -21.67 -12.34
CA LEU A 221 12.59 -21.59 -11.17
C LEU A 221 13.13 -20.59 -10.13
N SER A 222 14.44 -20.59 -9.92
CA SER A 222 15.09 -19.69 -8.97
C SER A 222 15.06 -18.23 -9.42
N GLU A 223 15.23 -17.97 -10.72
CA GLU A 223 15.08 -16.63 -11.30
C GLU A 223 13.66 -16.11 -11.15
N ILE A 224 12.65 -16.94 -11.49
CA ILE A 224 11.24 -16.55 -11.36
C ILE A 224 10.90 -16.26 -9.90
N ALA A 225 11.36 -17.08 -8.95
CA ALA A 225 11.14 -16.83 -7.52
C ALA A 225 11.64 -15.44 -7.08
N VAL A 226 12.82 -15.03 -7.53
CA VAL A 226 13.40 -13.72 -7.23
C VAL A 226 12.67 -12.60 -7.97
N GLU A 227 12.26 -12.81 -9.24
CA GLU A 227 11.44 -11.85 -9.99
C GLU A 227 10.11 -11.55 -9.28
N LEU A 228 9.45 -12.57 -8.73
CA LEU A 228 8.20 -12.42 -7.98
C LEU A 228 8.40 -11.64 -6.68
N LEU A 229 9.46 -11.93 -5.91
CA LEU A 229 9.78 -11.17 -4.69
C LEU A 229 10.07 -9.70 -4.99
N LYS A 230 10.83 -9.41 -6.06
CA LYS A 230 11.12 -8.03 -6.48
C LYS A 230 9.87 -7.29 -6.95
N ALA A 231 8.98 -7.96 -7.68
CA ALA A 231 7.70 -7.39 -8.08
C ALA A 231 6.84 -7.02 -6.86
N GLU A 232 6.83 -7.87 -5.85
CA GLU A 232 6.16 -7.58 -4.58
C GLU A 232 6.78 -6.40 -3.85
N TRP A 233 8.10 -6.36 -3.65
CA TRP A 233 8.76 -5.22 -2.98
C TRP A 233 8.54 -3.90 -3.73
N ALA A 234 8.60 -3.92 -5.07
CA ALA A 234 8.29 -2.75 -5.88
C ALA A 234 6.83 -2.30 -5.71
N ALA A 235 5.89 -3.24 -5.66
CA ALA A 235 4.49 -2.95 -5.40
C ALA A 235 4.26 -2.39 -3.98
N GLN A 236 4.90 -2.97 -2.96
CA GLN A 236 4.87 -2.48 -1.58
C GLN A 236 5.43 -1.05 -1.50
N GLN A 237 6.55 -0.78 -2.15
CA GLN A 237 7.15 0.55 -2.18
C GLN A 237 6.21 1.59 -2.81
N LEU A 238 5.53 1.26 -3.91
CA LEU A 238 4.56 2.14 -4.55
C LEU A 238 3.34 2.44 -3.67
N LEU A 239 2.96 1.51 -2.78
CA LEU A 239 1.91 1.73 -1.78
C LEU A 239 2.38 2.60 -0.62
N HIS A 240 3.64 2.45 -0.20
CA HIS A 240 4.22 3.22 0.90
C HIS A 240 4.49 4.69 0.57
N THR A 241 4.53 5.06 -0.72
CA THR A 241 4.67 6.44 -1.18
C THR A 241 3.85 6.66 -2.46
N PRO A 242 2.51 6.64 -2.39
CA PRO A 242 1.67 6.84 -3.56
C PRO A 242 1.75 8.30 -4.02
N SER A 243 1.54 8.53 -5.31
CA SER A 243 1.56 9.90 -5.86
C SER A 243 0.39 10.74 -5.34
N VAL A 244 -0.73 10.11 -4.99
CA VAL A 244 -1.91 10.80 -4.44
C VAL A 244 -2.67 9.93 -3.44
N LEU A 245 -3.22 10.58 -2.41
CA LEU A 245 -4.26 10.03 -1.54
C LEU A 245 -5.62 10.66 -1.89
N ILE A 246 -6.62 9.84 -2.18
CA ILE A 246 -7.98 10.22 -2.56
C ILE A 246 -8.92 9.86 -1.40
N LEU A 247 -9.58 10.86 -0.84
CA LEU A 247 -10.39 10.75 0.36
C LEU A 247 -11.87 10.98 0.06
N THR A 248 -12.73 10.17 0.68
CA THR A 248 -14.19 10.33 0.68
C THR A 248 -14.73 10.28 2.11
N ALA A 249 -15.95 10.76 2.37
CA ALA A 249 -16.57 10.72 3.69
C ALA A 249 -17.68 9.65 3.78
N LEU A 250 -18.51 9.55 2.73
CA LEU A 250 -19.75 8.76 2.73
C LEU A 250 -19.67 7.51 1.83
N PRO A 251 -20.49 6.47 2.10
CA PRO A 251 -20.53 5.27 1.25
C PRO A 251 -20.84 5.56 -0.23
N VAL A 252 -21.72 6.51 -0.53
CA VAL A 252 -22.05 6.90 -1.91
C VAL A 252 -20.88 7.56 -2.63
N GLU A 253 -20.07 8.34 -1.91
CA GLU A 253 -18.87 8.99 -2.45
C GLU A 253 -17.77 7.95 -2.69
N LEU A 254 -17.58 7.01 -1.75
CA LEU A 254 -16.66 5.89 -1.92
C LEU A 254 -17.06 5.00 -3.10
N ALA A 255 -18.35 4.69 -3.27
CA ALA A 255 -18.84 3.91 -4.40
C ALA A 255 -18.54 4.61 -5.75
N ALA A 256 -18.75 5.93 -5.81
CA ALA A 256 -18.39 6.74 -6.97
C ALA A 256 -16.88 6.74 -7.25
N ALA A 257 -16.06 6.88 -6.21
CA ALA A 257 -14.61 6.80 -6.31
C ALA A 257 -14.18 5.43 -6.86
N LYS A 258 -14.66 4.33 -6.26
CA LYS A 258 -14.35 2.96 -6.72
C LYS A 258 -14.69 2.77 -8.19
N LYS A 259 -15.90 3.16 -8.59
CA LYS A 259 -16.39 3.07 -9.99
C LYS A 259 -15.46 3.81 -10.97
N VAL A 260 -15.08 5.05 -10.68
CA VAL A 260 -14.28 5.86 -11.61
C VAL A 260 -12.80 5.48 -11.60
N PHE A 261 -12.25 5.09 -10.46
CA PHE A 261 -10.85 4.70 -10.31
C PHE A 261 -10.58 3.22 -10.64
N GLY A 262 -11.57 2.51 -11.22
CA GLY A 262 -11.40 1.14 -11.71
C GLY A 262 -11.24 0.09 -10.61
N ILE A 263 -11.71 0.38 -9.40
CA ILE A 263 -11.70 -0.56 -8.26
C ILE A 263 -13.00 -1.35 -8.33
N ALA A 264 -12.92 -2.68 -8.35
CA ALA A 264 -14.11 -3.52 -8.49
C ALA A 264 -15.06 -3.38 -7.28
N ASP A 265 -16.36 -3.52 -7.50
CA ASP A 265 -17.37 -3.31 -6.45
C ASP A 265 -17.20 -4.29 -5.29
N ASP A 266 -16.85 -5.54 -5.60
CA ASP A 266 -16.55 -6.64 -4.67
C ASP A 266 -15.08 -6.69 -4.21
N GLU A 267 -14.23 -5.76 -4.67
CA GLU A 267 -12.83 -5.70 -4.25
C GLU A 267 -12.74 -5.41 -2.74
N SER A 268 -12.18 -6.37 -2.01
CA SER A 268 -11.96 -6.27 -0.57
C SER A 268 -10.92 -5.19 -0.25
N PRO A 269 -11.16 -4.33 0.75
CA PRO A 269 -10.19 -3.32 1.16
C PRO A 269 -8.95 -3.97 1.76
N ARG A 270 -7.82 -3.29 1.59
CA ARG A 270 -6.64 -3.48 2.43
C ARG A 270 -6.81 -2.67 3.72
N LEU A 271 -6.12 -3.09 4.78
CA LEU A 271 -6.16 -2.44 6.09
C LEU A 271 -4.84 -1.73 6.36
N THR A 272 -4.94 -0.47 6.77
CA THR A 272 -3.80 0.23 7.37
C THR A 272 -3.45 -0.34 8.74
N SER A 273 -2.31 0.06 9.28
CA SER A 273 -1.89 -0.26 10.66
C SER A 273 -2.94 0.16 11.73
N ASN A 274 -3.78 1.14 11.42
CA ASN A 274 -4.85 1.65 12.29
C ASN A 274 -6.24 1.12 11.92
N GLY A 275 -6.35 0.13 11.02
CA GLY A 275 -7.63 -0.47 10.62
C GLY A 275 -8.47 0.36 9.64
N ILE A 276 -7.92 1.43 9.08
CA ILE A 276 -8.56 2.21 8.01
C ILE A 276 -8.53 1.38 6.72
N HIS A 277 -9.69 1.25 6.09
CA HIS A 277 -9.86 0.57 4.81
C HIS A 277 -9.32 1.43 3.67
N PHE A 278 -8.55 0.82 2.78
CA PHE A 278 -8.02 1.49 1.59
C PHE A 278 -7.97 0.57 0.36
N TRP A 279 -7.98 1.18 -0.81
CA TRP A 279 -7.83 0.52 -2.11
C TRP A 279 -6.73 1.21 -2.90
N SER A 280 -6.08 0.44 -3.77
CA SER A 280 -5.03 0.97 -4.65
C SER A 280 -5.62 1.26 -6.03
N THR A 281 -5.16 2.32 -6.66
CA THR A 281 -5.54 2.65 -8.04
C THR A 281 -4.34 3.21 -8.79
N SER A 282 -4.41 3.22 -10.12
CA SER A 282 -3.40 3.82 -10.98
C SER A 282 -4.07 4.48 -12.18
N ILE A 283 -3.70 5.72 -12.45
CA ILE A 283 -4.18 6.50 -13.61
C ILE A 283 -3.03 6.62 -14.60
N GLN A 284 -3.29 6.20 -15.85
CA GLN A 284 -2.30 6.32 -16.92
C GLN A 284 -2.18 7.77 -17.39
N ARG A 285 -0.95 8.28 -17.46
CA ARG A 285 -0.63 9.61 -18.02
C ARG A 285 0.50 9.49 -19.03
N SER A 286 0.63 10.51 -19.87
CA SER A 286 1.71 10.61 -20.86
C SER A 286 3.11 10.69 -20.22
N ASP A 287 3.22 11.17 -18.98
CA ASP A 287 4.45 11.27 -18.18
C ASP A 287 4.62 10.12 -17.17
N GLY A 288 3.89 9.01 -17.37
CA GLY A 288 3.94 7.81 -16.54
C GLY A 288 2.76 7.66 -15.57
N PRO A 289 2.53 6.47 -14.99
CA PRO A 289 1.35 6.19 -14.16
C PRO A 289 1.38 6.98 -12.85
N VAL A 290 0.24 7.57 -12.48
CA VAL A 290 0.00 8.16 -11.15
C VAL A 290 -0.62 7.09 -10.28
N THR A 291 0.12 6.64 -9.27
CA THR A 291 -0.36 5.71 -8.25
C THR A 291 -1.20 6.46 -7.22
N GLY A 292 -2.33 5.89 -6.84
CA GLY A 292 -3.26 6.47 -5.90
C GLY A 292 -3.71 5.48 -4.84
N ILE A 293 -4.00 5.99 -3.65
CA ILE A 293 -4.73 5.27 -2.62
C ILE A 293 -6.10 5.92 -2.46
N VAL A 294 -7.18 5.14 -2.50
CA VAL A 294 -8.54 5.58 -2.17
C VAL A 294 -8.87 5.13 -0.74
N ALA A 295 -9.30 6.03 0.11
CA ALA A 295 -9.72 5.74 1.48
C ALA A 295 -10.95 6.57 1.86
N SER A 296 -11.68 6.14 2.90
CA SER A 296 -12.86 6.85 3.40
C SER A 296 -12.75 7.15 4.88
N PHE A 297 -13.31 8.29 5.30
CA PHE A 297 -13.41 8.68 6.72
C PHE A 297 -14.46 7.89 7.50
N ALA A 298 -15.38 7.22 6.81
CA ALA A 298 -16.55 6.51 7.37
C ALA A 298 -17.54 7.36 8.17
N SER A 299 -17.25 8.65 8.43
CA SER A 299 -18.17 9.62 9.00
C SER A 299 -17.77 11.05 8.63
N ALA A 300 -18.78 11.93 8.56
CA ALA A 300 -18.63 13.35 8.28
C ALA A 300 -18.05 14.14 9.48
N GLY A 301 -17.54 15.35 9.22
CA GLY A 301 -17.02 16.28 10.23
C GLY A 301 -15.50 16.45 10.22
N ASN A 302 -15.03 17.66 10.55
CA ASN A 302 -13.62 18.03 10.36
C ASN A 302 -12.68 17.34 11.34
N VAL A 303 -13.13 17.03 12.55
CA VAL A 303 -12.30 16.34 13.56
C VAL A 303 -11.94 14.94 13.08
N ASN A 304 -12.92 14.19 12.58
CA ASN A 304 -12.69 12.85 12.04
C ASN A 304 -11.86 12.92 10.76
N ALA A 305 -12.19 13.83 9.84
CA ALA A 305 -11.43 14.04 8.61
C ALA A 305 -9.95 14.37 8.88
N SER A 306 -9.66 15.26 9.83
CA SER A 306 -8.28 15.63 10.21
C SER A 306 -7.51 14.45 10.82
N ALA A 307 -8.14 13.71 11.74
CA ALA A 307 -7.51 12.56 12.39
C ALA A 307 -7.16 11.45 11.39
N ILE A 308 -8.13 11.03 10.56
CA ILE A 308 -7.94 9.97 9.57
C ILE A 308 -6.93 10.41 8.50
N THR A 309 -7.03 11.66 8.02
CA THR A 309 -6.04 12.20 7.07
C THR A 309 -4.63 12.17 7.66
N THR A 310 -4.45 12.58 8.92
CA THR A 310 -3.13 12.56 9.59
C THR A 310 -2.54 11.15 9.69
N MET A 311 -3.37 10.14 10.02
CA MET A 311 -2.94 8.74 10.07
C MET A 311 -2.50 8.25 8.68
N LEU A 312 -3.30 8.53 7.64
CA LEU A 312 -3.00 8.13 6.27
C LEU A 312 -1.77 8.85 5.70
N LEU A 313 -1.59 10.13 6.01
CA LEU A 313 -0.39 10.90 5.65
C LEU A 313 0.87 10.29 6.28
N SER A 314 0.78 9.86 7.54
CA SER A 314 1.91 9.25 8.25
C SER A 314 2.27 7.87 7.69
N GLU A 315 1.27 7.09 7.32
CA GLU A 315 1.43 5.71 6.84
C GLU A 315 1.87 5.64 5.37
N PHE A 316 1.26 6.45 4.52
CA PHE A 316 1.49 6.41 3.08
C PHE A 316 2.37 7.53 2.56
N LYS A 317 2.62 8.61 3.31
CA LYS A 317 3.44 9.75 2.87
C LYS A 317 3.14 10.19 1.42
N PRO A 318 1.85 10.40 1.06
CA PRO A 318 1.49 10.71 -0.30
C PRO A 318 2.06 12.06 -0.72
N GLN A 319 2.35 12.23 -2.00
CA GLN A 319 2.85 13.52 -2.50
C GLN A 319 1.76 14.61 -2.53
N LYS A 320 0.49 14.21 -2.61
CA LYS A 320 -0.69 15.07 -2.79
C LYS A 320 -1.92 14.43 -2.14
N VAL A 321 -2.87 15.26 -1.73
CA VAL A 321 -4.17 14.80 -1.24
C VAL A 321 -5.30 15.41 -2.06
N LEU A 322 -6.25 14.58 -2.48
CA LEU A 322 -7.54 14.99 -3.03
C LEU A 322 -8.63 14.51 -2.10
N MET A 323 -9.57 15.38 -1.74
CA MET A 323 -10.83 14.94 -1.19
C MET A 323 -11.92 15.12 -2.23
N MET A 324 -12.73 14.09 -2.43
CA MET A 324 -13.93 14.18 -3.25
C MET A 324 -15.20 13.89 -2.46
N GLY A 325 -16.31 14.43 -2.94
CA GLY A 325 -17.62 14.04 -2.44
C GLY A 325 -18.70 15.03 -2.85
N ILE A 326 -19.71 15.18 -2.01
CA ILE A 326 -20.85 16.07 -2.26
C ILE A 326 -20.87 17.28 -1.33
N ALA A 327 -21.58 18.32 -1.73
CA ALA A 327 -21.78 19.54 -0.95
C ALA A 327 -23.11 20.23 -1.27
N ALA A 328 -23.52 21.13 -0.39
CA ALA A 328 -24.62 22.04 -0.65
C ALA A 328 -24.12 23.28 -1.39
N GLY A 329 -24.82 23.69 -2.46
CA GLY A 329 -24.53 24.90 -3.23
C GLY A 329 -25.53 26.01 -2.95
N LEU A 330 -25.13 27.27 -3.15
CA LEU A 330 -26.07 28.39 -3.08
C LEU A 330 -26.92 28.44 -4.35
N ARG A 331 -28.25 28.36 -4.19
CA ARG A 331 -29.23 28.21 -5.28
C ARG A 331 -29.13 29.24 -6.41
N GLU A 332 -28.76 30.49 -6.11
CA GLU A 332 -28.62 31.56 -7.12
C GLU A 332 -27.26 31.55 -7.86
N LYS A 333 -26.32 30.72 -7.41
CA LYS A 333 -24.93 30.69 -7.90
C LYS A 333 -24.51 29.34 -8.46
N MET A 334 -25.23 28.29 -8.12
CA MET A 334 -24.87 26.89 -8.41
C MET A 334 -26.10 26.14 -8.94
N VAL A 335 -25.85 25.06 -9.67
CA VAL A 335 -26.88 24.12 -10.14
C VAL A 335 -26.58 22.71 -9.65
N LEU A 336 -27.60 21.85 -9.55
CA LEU A 336 -27.43 20.46 -9.14
C LEU A 336 -26.56 19.71 -10.16
N GLY A 337 -25.63 18.90 -9.67
CA GLY A 337 -24.67 18.15 -10.50
C GLY A 337 -23.47 18.96 -10.99
N GLU A 338 -23.42 20.28 -10.76
CA GLU A 338 -22.19 21.06 -10.94
C GLU A 338 -21.09 20.54 -10.01
N VAL A 339 -19.84 20.53 -10.48
CA VAL A 339 -18.70 20.16 -9.65
C VAL A 339 -17.81 21.36 -9.45
N ILE A 340 -17.45 21.62 -8.20
CA ILE A 340 -16.53 22.68 -7.82
C ILE A 340 -15.18 22.08 -7.41
N ILE A 341 -14.12 22.82 -7.71
CA ILE A 341 -12.80 22.61 -7.14
C ILE A 341 -12.48 23.77 -6.19
N SER A 342 -12.06 23.48 -4.96
CA SER A 342 -11.79 24.50 -3.95
C SER A 342 -10.65 25.43 -4.37
N GLU A 343 -10.93 26.73 -4.54
CA GLU A 343 -9.85 27.73 -4.55
C GLU A 343 -9.46 28.19 -3.14
N ARG A 344 -10.38 28.01 -2.18
CA ARG A 344 -10.29 28.45 -0.79
C ARG A 344 -11.27 27.66 0.06
N VAL A 345 -10.88 27.43 1.32
CA VAL A 345 -11.75 26.86 2.35
C VAL A 345 -11.81 27.82 3.52
N ILE A 346 -13.02 28.07 4.02
CA ILE A 346 -13.29 28.95 5.15
C ILE A 346 -13.89 28.10 6.26
N TYR A 347 -13.20 28.02 7.39
CA TYR A 347 -13.72 27.37 8.58
C TYR A 347 -14.64 28.32 9.34
N TYR A 348 -15.94 28.06 9.33
CA TYR A 348 -16.93 29.02 9.85
C TYR A 348 -17.24 28.86 11.34
N GLU A 349 -16.79 27.79 11.99
CA GLU A 349 -17.14 27.48 13.39
C GLU A 349 -16.37 28.32 14.42
N SER A 350 -15.18 28.81 14.06
CA SER A 350 -14.35 29.60 14.97
C SER A 350 -15.01 30.96 15.23
N ALA A 351 -15.36 31.24 16.49
CA ALA A 351 -15.98 32.49 16.92
C ALA A 351 -15.64 32.83 18.38
N ALA A 352 -15.70 34.12 18.73
CA ALA A 352 -15.70 34.56 20.12
C ALA A 352 -17.13 34.70 20.65
N ALA A 353 -17.43 34.05 21.77
CA ALA A 353 -18.67 34.30 22.52
C ALA A 353 -18.58 35.65 23.23
N LEU A 354 -19.54 36.53 22.97
CA LEU A 354 -19.66 37.87 23.54
C LEU A 354 -20.87 37.95 24.49
N GLU A 355 -20.92 39.00 25.30
CA GLU A 355 -22.05 39.28 26.19
C GLU A 355 -23.38 39.34 25.42
N GLY A 356 -24.46 38.88 26.06
CA GLY A 356 -25.80 38.86 25.47
C GLY A 356 -26.03 37.76 24.43
N GLY A 357 -25.20 36.70 24.42
CA GLY A 357 -25.37 35.55 23.51
C GLY A 357 -24.99 35.85 22.06
N LYS A 358 -24.25 36.93 21.82
CA LYS A 358 -23.72 37.28 20.50
C LYS A 358 -22.44 36.49 20.23
N PHE A 359 -22.21 36.14 18.97
CA PHE A 359 -20.95 35.56 18.53
C PHE A 359 -20.28 36.51 17.53
N ALA A 360 -18.97 36.71 17.67
CA ALA A 360 -18.16 37.40 16.69
C ALA A 360 -17.34 36.35 15.91
N PRO A 361 -17.61 36.16 14.60
CA PRO A 361 -16.92 35.15 13.81
C PRO A 361 -15.42 35.46 13.71
N ARG A 362 -14.60 34.41 13.76
CA ARG A 362 -13.13 34.44 13.64
C ARG A 362 -12.69 33.33 12.67
N PRO A 363 -13.16 33.36 11.42
CA PRO A 363 -12.96 32.25 10.50
C PRO A 363 -11.48 32.06 10.19
N GLU A 364 -11.07 30.80 10.04
CA GLU A 364 -9.78 30.48 9.41
C GLU A 364 -9.97 30.36 7.91
N ILE A 365 -9.07 30.94 7.12
CA ILE A 365 -9.16 30.97 5.67
C ILE A 365 -7.92 30.30 5.08
N LEU A 366 -8.11 29.10 4.54
CA LEU A 366 -7.07 28.30 3.90
C LEU A 366 -7.13 28.49 2.38
N CYS A 367 -5.97 28.68 1.76
CA CYS A 367 -5.82 28.92 0.32
C CYS A 367 -4.84 27.92 -0.28
N LEU A 368 -5.04 27.57 -1.56
CA LEU A 368 -4.11 26.70 -2.27
C LEU A 368 -2.69 27.27 -2.33
N HIS A 369 -1.69 26.41 -2.18
CA HIS A 369 -0.31 26.75 -2.50
C HIS A 369 -0.15 27.17 -3.97
N MET A 370 0.83 28.04 -4.24
CA MET A 370 1.04 28.64 -5.56
C MET A 370 1.14 27.63 -6.72
N PRO A 371 1.93 26.53 -6.64
CA PRO A 371 1.98 25.54 -7.72
C PRO A 371 0.63 24.87 -7.98
N THR A 372 -0.10 24.49 -6.94
CA THR A 372 -1.44 23.88 -7.05
C THR A 372 -2.43 24.86 -7.68
N LYS A 373 -2.36 26.14 -7.32
CA LYS A 373 -3.19 27.20 -7.92
C LYS A 373 -2.89 27.40 -9.41
N GLN A 374 -1.63 27.36 -9.82
CA GLN A 374 -1.23 27.45 -11.24
C GLN A 374 -1.72 26.24 -12.04
N ASN A 375 -1.62 25.04 -11.47
CA ASN A 375 -2.13 23.80 -12.07
C ASN A 375 -3.65 23.87 -12.27
N LEU A 376 -4.39 24.29 -11.25
CA LEU A 376 -5.85 24.45 -11.34
C LEU A 376 -6.25 25.48 -12.41
N ASN A 377 -5.60 26.64 -12.42
CA ASN A 377 -5.88 27.67 -13.43
C ASN A 377 -5.61 27.17 -14.86
N THR A 378 -4.50 26.45 -15.06
CA THR A 378 -4.15 25.87 -16.37
C THR A 378 -5.15 24.80 -16.80
N TYR A 379 -5.57 23.94 -15.87
CA TYR A 379 -6.59 22.93 -16.12
C TYR A 379 -7.92 23.55 -16.53
N LEU A 380 -8.43 24.53 -15.78
CA LEU A 380 -9.70 25.21 -16.07
C LEU A 380 -9.66 26.03 -17.37
N ALA A 381 -8.47 26.52 -17.78
CA ALA A 381 -8.28 27.22 -19.04
C ALA A 381 -8.17 26.31 -20.28
N THR A 382 -8.20 24.97 -20.10
CA THR A 382 -8.06 24.01 -21.20
C THR A 382 -9.30 24.04 -22.10
N THR A 383 -9.14 24.39 -23.38
CA THR A 383 -10.25 24.55 -24.33
C THR A 383 -11.01 23.24 -24.62
N SER A 384 -10.32 22.09 -24.55
CA SER A 384 -10.92 20.77 -24.74
C SER A 384 -11.53 20.17 -23.46
N LEU A 385 -11.49 20.89 -22.32
CA LEU A 385 -11.92 20.37 -21.03
C LEU A 385 -13.37 19.86 -21.05
N SER A 386 -14.31 20.66 -21.55
CA SER A 386 -15.73 20.29 -21.58
C SER A 386 -15.99 19.04 -22.43
N ALA A 387 -15.39 18.96 -23.62
CA ALA A 387 -15.52 17.77 -24.48
C ALA A 387 -14.92 16.52 -23.81
N ARG A 388 -13.73 16.64 -23.21
CA ARG A 388 -13.05 15.55 -22.52
C ARG A 388 -13.84 15.03 -21.32
N LEU A 389 -14.41 15.94 -20.51
CA LEU A 389 -15.27 15.55 -19.40
C LEU A 389 -16.55 14.87 -19.90
N GLY A 390 -17.16 15.36 -20.98
CA GLY A 390 -18.33 14.73 -21.61
C GLY A 390 -18.07 13.30 -22.08
N GLU A 391 -16.94 13.05 -22.75
CA GLU A 391 -16.52 11.71 -23.17
C GLU A 391 -16.34 10.77 -21.97
N ARG A 392 -15.71 11.24 -20.89
CA ARG A 392 -15.55 10.45 -19.65
C ARG A 392 -16.89 10.17 -18.98
N ALA A 393 -17.78 11.16 -18.89
CA ALA A 393 -19.10 10.99 -18.33
C ALA A 393 -19.89 9.93 -19.11
N GLN A 394 -19.83 9.96 -20.44
CA GLN A 394 -20.44 8.94 -21.29
C GLN A 394 -19.83 7.55 -21.05
N ALA A 395 -18.50 7.45 -20.98
CA ALA A 395 -17.81 6.18 -20.76
C ALA A 395 -18.14 5.54 -19.38
N ILE A 396 -18.34 6.36 -18.35
CA ILE A 396 -18.75 5.93 -17.00
C ILE A 396 -20.26 5.69 -16.89
N GLY A 397 -21.04 6.13 -17.88
CA GLY A 397 -22.51 6.05 -17.88
C GLY A 397 -23.15 7.05 -16.91
N LEU A 398 -22.62 8.26 -16.80
CA LEU A 398 -23.24 9.36 -16.05
C LEU A 398 -24.22 10.10 -16.96
N GLU A 399 -25.50 10.08 -16.59
CA GLU A 399 -26.57 10.84 -17.25
C GLU A 399 -27.10 11.92 -16.31
N MET A 400 -27.07 13.19 -16.74
CA MET A 400 -27.68 14.29 -16.00
C MET A 400 -29.19 14.35 -16.31
N PRO A 401 -30.08 14.38 -15.31
CA PRO A 401 -31.51 14.54 -15.56
C PRO A 401 -31.79 15.92 -16.14
N VAL A 402 -32.79 16.01 -17.02
CA VAL A 402 -33.13 17.28 -17.70
C VAL A 402 -33.67 18.32 -16.70
N ASN A 403 -34.43 17.88 -15.70
CA ASN A 403 -35.02 18.72 -14.67
C ASN A 403 -35.04 17.98 -13.32
N SER A 404 -35.05 18.71 -12.22
CA SER A 404 -35.34 18.18 -10.90
C SER A 404 -36.31 19.10 -10.15
N GLN A 405 -37.16 18.53 -9.30
CA GLN A 405 -37.99 19.33 -8.40
C GLN A 405 -37.15 20.04 -7.33
N ALA A 406 -35.92 19.58 -7.08
CA ALA A 406 -35.00 20.21 -6.14
C ALA A 406 -34.39 21.51 -6.67
N GLY A 407 -34.35 21.72 -7.99
CA GLY A 407 -33.90 22.97 -8.61
C GLY A 407 -33.25 22.75 -9.97
N ASP A 408 -32.59 23.80 -10.46
CA ASP A 408 -31.90 23.80 -11.74
C ASP A 408 -30.78 22.76 -11.76
N VAL A 409 -30.68 22.04 -12.87
CA VAL A 409 -29.71 20.96 -13.08
C VAL A 409 -28.69 21.39 -14.12
N ALA A 410 -27.43 21.02 -13.92
CA ALA A 410 -26.40 21.21 -14.91
C ALA A 410 -26.76 20.52 -16.24
N ALA A 411 -26.61 21.23 -17.36
CA ALA A 411 -26.88 20.69 -18.71
C ALA A 411 -25.90 19.56 -19.14
N GLY A 412 -24.94 19.22 -18.30
CA GLY A 412 -23.91 18.22 -18.51
C GLY A 412 -22.89 18.27 -17.36
N ILE A 413 -21.77 17.56 -17.51
CA ILE A 413 -20.67 17.64 -16.55
C ILE A 413 -19.93 18.98 -16.71
N ILE A 414 -20.02 19.83 -15.69
CA ILE A 414 -19.39 21.14 -15.65
C ILE A 414 -18.51 21.27 -14.41
N VAL A 415 -17.42 22.02 -14.55
CA VAL A 415 -16.46 22.25 -13.47
C VAL A 415 -16.17 23.74 -13.32
N SER A 416 -16.17 24.23 -12.08
CA SER A 416 -15.81 25.60 -11.74
C SER A 416 -14.93 25.64 -10.48
N SER A 417 -14.34 26.80 -10.17
CA SER A 417 -13.65 27.01 -8.89
C SER A 417 -14.53 27.79 -7.92
N ALA A 418 -14.60 27.36 -6.67
CA ALA A 418 -15.43 28.02 -5.65
C ALA A 418 -14.73 28.15 -4.28
N THR A 419 -15.23 29.07 -3.45
CA THR A 419 -14.87 29.14 -2.04
C THR A 419 -15.85 28.30 -1.23
N ILE A 420 -15.31 27.34 -0.47
CA ILE A 420 -16.07 26.40 0.36
C ILE A 420 -16.12 26.93 1.80
N ALA A 421 -17.30 26.96 2.40
CA ALA A 421 -17.52 27.12 3.83
C ALA A 421 -17.58 25.73 4.49
N SER A 422 -16.61 25.42 5.33
CA SER A 422 -16.47 24.12 6.00
C SER A 422 -16.71 24.27 7.50
N GLY A 423 -17.44 23.33 8.10
CA GLY A 423 -17.72 23.31 9.54
C GLY A 423 -18.41 22.02 9.96
N GLU A 424 -19.12 22.00 11.08
CA GLU A 424 -19.70 20.76 11.62
C GLU A 424 -21.21 20.63 11.35
N LEU A 425 -21.82 21.60 10.66
CA LEU A 425 -23.26 21.63 10.44
C LEU A 425 -23.65 21.04 9.08
N LEU A 426 -24.60 20.11 9.10
CA LEU A 426 -25.38 19.75 7.91
C LEU A 426 -26.40 20.86 7.63
N ILE A 427 -26.13 21.69 6.63
CA ILE A 427 -26.97 22.86 6.32
C ILE A 427 -28.33 22.42 5.77
N ARG A 428 -29.41 22.90 6.41
CA ARG A 428 -30.81 22.76 5.99
C ARG A 428 -31.59 24.07 6.12
N ASP A 429 -30.86 25.19 6.23
CA ASP A 429 -31.38 26.55 6.32
C ASP A 429 -30.68 27.41 5.24
N PRO A 430 -31.39 27.81 4.17
CA PRO A 430 -30.87 28.70 3.13
C PRO A 430 -30.33 30.02 3.67
N ALA A 431 -30.97 30.56 4.72
CA ALA A 431 -30.51 31.81 5.32
C ALA A 431 -29.19 31.61 6.06
N LEU A 432 -28.92 30.41 6.61
CA LEU A 432 -27.60 30.09 7.15
C LEU A 432 -26.54 29.95 6.04
N LEU A 433 -26.87 29.26 4.95
CA LEU A 433 -25.96 29.14 3.80
C LEU A 433 -25.58 30.51 3.23
N GLU A 434 -26.56 31.38 3.03
CA GLU A 434 -26.35 32.76 2.55
C GLU A 434 -25.50 33.58 3.53
N ARG A 435 -25.66 33.36 4.84
CA ARG A 435 -24.87 34.05 5.88
C ARG A 435 -23.37 33.78 5.77
N PHE A 436 -22.92 32.67 5.19
CA PHE A 436 -21.48 32.44 4.98
C PHE A 436 -20.84 33.47 4.04
N ARG A 437 -21.62 34.12 3.16
CA ARG A 437 -21.13 35.23 2.33
C ARG A 437 -20.71 36.45 3.15
N SER A 438 -21.21 36.60 4.37
CA SER A 438 -20.75 37.64 5.31
C SER A 438 -19.34 37.37 5.85
N LEU A 439 -18.89 36.11 5.84
CA LEU A 439 -17.51 35.74 6.17
C LEU A 439 -16.58 36.01 4.98
N HIS A 440 -17.07 35.74 3.77
CA HIS A 440 -16.39 36.05 2.52
C HIS A 440 -17.40 36.01 1.35
N ASP A 441 -17.50 37.07 0.55
CA ASP A 441 -18.56 37.21 -0.47
C ASP A 441 -18.62 36.07 -1.52
N LYS A 442 -17.51 35.34 -1.71
CA LYS A 442 -17.45 34.17 -2.60
C LYS A 442 -17.85 32.84 -1.98
N ALA A 443 -18.16 32.77 -0.68
CA ALA A 443 -18.56 31.53 -0.01
C ALA A 443 -19.97 31.11 -0.49
N CYS A 444 -20.00 30.17 -1.43
CA CYS A 444 -21.24 29.72 -2.10
C CYS A 444 -21.46 28.21 -2.03
N VAL A 445 -20.58 27.49 -1.32
CA VAL A 445 -20.63 26.04 -1.14
C VAL A 445 -20.45 25.75 0.34
N ALA A 446 -21.23 24.83 0.91
CA ALA A 446 -21.08 24.38 2.28
C ALA A 446 -20.97 22.86 2.40
N GLU A 447 -20.04 22.39 3.23
CA GLU A 447 -19.77 20.98 3.53
C GLU A 447 -19.10 20.84 4.91
N MET A 448 -18.64 19.64 5.26
CA MET A 448 -18.28 19.29 6.64
C MET A 448 -16.87 18.75 6.88
N GLU A 449 -15.98 18.65 5.88
CA GLU A 449 -14.67 17.98 6.06
C GLU A 449 -13.46 18.73 5.48
N ALA A 450 -13.67 19.64 4.53
CA ALA A 450 -12.60 20.27 3.77
C ALA A 450 -11.56 20.95 4.68
N TYR A 451 -11.99 21.62 5.75
CA TYR A 451 -11.07 22.25 6.69
C TYR A 451 -10.20 21.21 7.40
N GLY A 452 -10.79 20.11 7.88
CA GLY A 452 -10.05 19.04 8.56
C GLY A 452 -8.97 18.41 7.67
N VAL A 453 -9.28 18.17 6.40
CA VAL A 453 -8.31 17.65 5.43
C VAL A 453 -7.18 18.64 5.18
N PHE A 454 -7.49 19.90 4.90
CA PHE A 454 -6.46 20.92 4.69
C PHE A 454 -5.59 21.12 5.93
N ASP A 455 -6.18 21.17 7.11
CA ASP A 455 -5.48 21.34 8.38
C ASP A 455 -4.44 20.22 8.62
N ALA A 456 -4.82 18.96 8.37
CA ALA A 456 -3.90 17.82 8.46
C ALA A 456 -2.77 17.90 7.42
N CYS A 457 -3.09 18.32 6.19
CA CYS A 457 -2.15 18.40 5.08
C CYS A 457 -1.13 19.55 5.24
N GLU A 458 -1.58 20.74 5.65
CA GLU A 458 -0.72 21.91 5.93
C GLU A 458 0.32 21.59 7.00
N LYS A 459 -0.10 20.91 8.09
CA LYS A 459 0.80 20.49 9.17
C LYS A 459 1.91 19.53 8.72
N GLN A 460 1.74 18.83 7.60
CA GLN A 460 2.75 17.91 7.03
C GLN A 460 3.37 18.43 5.73
N GLY A 461 3.03 19.64 5.28
CA GLY A 461 3.53 20.22 4.04
C GLY A 461 3.10 19.49 2.77
N VAL A 462 1.96 18.77 2.81
CA VAL A 462 1.42 18.04 1.66
C VAL A 462 0.35 18.89 0.99
N PRO A 463 0.43 19.17 -0.33
CA PRO A 463 -0.58 19.98 -0.99
C PRO A 463 -1.91 19.22 -1.10
N ALA A 464 -3.01 19.89 -0.75
CA ALA A 464 -4.37 19.34 -0.81
C ALA A 464 -5.28 20.11 -1.78
N LEU A 465 -6.31 19.44 -2.28
CA LEU A 465 -7.36 20.01 -3.11
C LEU A 465 -8.70 19.30 -2.85
N ILE A 466 -9.80 20.04 -2.85
CA ILE A 466 -11.14 19.51 -2.55
C ILE A 466 -12.01 19.63 -3.80
N VAL A 467 -12.70 18.55 -4.16
CA VAL A 467 -13.58 18.44 -5.31
C VAL A 467 -14.97 18.06 -4.82
N ARG A 468 -15.98 18.92 -5.00
CA ARG A 468 -17.35 18.65 -4.52
C ARG A 468 -18.36 18.72 -5.65
N GLY A 469 -19.22 17.72 -5.76
CA GLY A 469 -20.42 17.80 -6.58
C GLY A 469 -21.57 18.43 -5.78
N ILE A 470 -22.28 19.38 -6.37
CA ILE A 470 -23.44 20.02 -5.75
C ILE A 470 -24.62 19.04 -5.77
N SER A 471 -25.01 18.56 -4.59
CA SER A 471 -26.09 17.58 -4.44
C SER A 471 -27.42 18.17 -3.99
N ASP A 472 -27.37 19.32 -3.32
CA ASP A 472 -28.55 20.03 -2.81
C ASP A 472 -28.23 21.51 -2.60
N PHE A 473 -29.23 22.27 -2.13
CA PHE A 473 -29.13 23.72 -1.91
C PHE A 473 -29.18 24.13 -0.43
N GLY A 474 -28.92 23.20 0.49
CA GLY A 474 -28.98 23.45 1.92
C GLY A 474 -30.38 23.81 2.42
N ASP A 475 -31.42 23.31 1.74
CA ASP A 475 -32.83 23.52 2.09
C ASP A 475 -33.59 22.21 2.29
N SER A 476 -34.92 22.31 2.47
CA SER A 476 -35.80 21.17 2.65
C SER A 476 -36.16 20.44 1.36
N THR A 477 -35.85 21.01 0.19
CA THR A 477 -36.20 20.45 -1.12
C THR A 477 -35.04 19.61 -1.63
N LYS A 478 -35.19 18.29 -1.56
CA LYS A 478 -34.12 17.35 -1.91
C LYS A 478 -34.56 16.36 -2.96
N ASP A 479 -33.58 15.92 -3.73
CA ASP A 479 -33.69 14.81 -4.68
C ASP A 479 -32.49 13.89 -4.44
N ASP A 480 -32.73 12.80 -3.72
CA ASP A 480 -31.69 11.88 -3.24
C ASP A 480 -30.88 11.26 -4.39
N ALA A 481 -31.39 11.29 -5.63
CA ALA A 481 -30.64 10.87 -6.82
C ALA A 481 -29.34 11.68 -7.00
N PHE A 482 -29.34 12.96 -6.58
CA PHE A 482 -28.18 13.83 -6.71
C PHE A 482 -27.03 13.48 -5.78
N HIS A 483 -27.25 12.71 -4.71
CA HIS A 483 -26.12 12.18 -3.93
C HIS A 483 -25.22 11.30 -4.81
N SER A 484 -25.82 10.42 -5.63
CA SER A 484 -25.08 9.54 -6.54
C SER A 484 -24.53 10.30 -7.75
N ILE A 485 -25.38 11.09 -8.42
CA ILE A 485 -25.01 11.86 -9.62
C ILE A 485 -23.84 12.80 -9.32
N ALA A 486 -23.95 13.60 -8.26
CA ALA A 486 -22.93 14.58 -7.89
C ALA A 486 -21.64 13.90 -7.41
N SER A 487 -21.73 12.76 -6.70
CA SER A 487 -20.55 11.97 -6.32
C SER A 487 -19.80 11.43 -7.54
N VAL A 488 -20.51 10.86 -8.52
CA VAL A 488 -19.91 10.33 -9.76
C VAL A 488 -19.31 11.45 -10.60
N ALA A 489 -19.98 12.60 -10.71
CA ALA A 489 -19.46 13.77 -11.41
C ALA A 489 -18.15 14.27 -10.76
N ALA A 490 -18.13 14.39 -9.42
CA ALA A 490 -16.93 14.77 -8.67
C ALA A 490 -15.80 13.76 -8.89
N ALA A 491 -16.12 12.47 -8.94
CA ALA A 491 -15.15 11.41 -9.20
C ALA A 491 -14.53 11.49 -10.60
N ILE A 492 -15.34 11.70 -11.63
CA ILE A 492 -14.88 11.89 -13.02
C ILE A 492 -13.92 13.07 -13.13
N ILE A 493 -14.27 14.22 -12.56
CA ILE A 493 -13.43 15.41 -12.60
C ILE A 493 -12.15 15.22 -11.81
N THR A 494 -12.19 14.52 -10.68
CA THR A 494 -10.99 14.21 -9.91
C THR A 494 -10.03 13.33 -10.71
N ALA A 495 -10.53 12.30 -11.40
CA ALA A 495 -9.72 11.46 -12.27
C ALA A 495 -9.15 12.25 -13.47
N ASP A 496 -9.94 13.11 -14.12
CA ASP A 496 -9.47 13.96 -15.22
C ASP A 496 -8.40 14.96 -14.75
N TYR A 497 -8.61 15.59 -13.59
CA TYR A 497 -7.66 16.51 -12.99
C TYR A 497 -6.35 15.82 -12.61
N LEU A 498 -6.41 14.59 -12.08
CA LEU A 498 -5.21 13.80 -11.82
C LEU A 498 -4.49 13.40 -13.10
N GLN A 499 -5.22 13.12 -14.19
CA GLN A 499 -4.62 12.74 -15.45
C GLN A 499 -3.99 13.92 -16.21
N HIS A 500 -4.59 15.11 -16.13
CA HIS A 500 -4.23 16.24 -17.00
C HIS A 500 -3.86 17.54 -16.28
N GLY A 501 -4.32 17.74 -15.04
CA GLY A 501 -4.20 19.02 -14.33
C GLY A 501 -3.07 19.08 -13.31
N TRP A 502 -2.94 18.08 -12.45
CA TRP A 502 -1.99 18.14 -11.33
C TRP A 502 -0.62 17.55 -11.69
N ILE A 503 0.27 18.37 -12.27
CA ILE A 503 1.62 17.96 -12.71
C ILE A 503 2.48 17.39 -11.57
N ARG A 504 3.39 16.46 -11.89
CA ARG A 504 4.42 15.98 -10.94
C ARG A 504 5.32 17.16 -10.56
N ALA A 505 5.71 17.22 -9.28
CA ALA A 505 6.62 18.26 -8.78
C ALA A 505 8.04 18.07 -9.31
#